data_AF-A0A3Q1FAH5-F1
#
_entry.id   AF-A0A3Q1FAH5-F1
#
_cell.length_a   1.000
_cell.length_b   1.000
_cell.length_c   1.000
_cell.angle_alpha   90.00
_cell.angle_beta   90.00
_cell.angle_gamma   90.00
#
_symmetry.space_group_name_H-M   'P 1'
#
loop_
_entity.id
_entity.type
_entity.pdbx_description
1 polymer ?
#
loop_
_entity_poly.entity_id
_entity_poly.type
_entity_poly.pdbx_seq_one_letter_code
_entity_poly.pdbx_strand_id
1 'polypeptide(L)'
;MDNSSSVITQVRRDDEENAGSREEGSSEVSVSKKHRSRGLFHSLFCCLCHKETEPPSAKHNAPLLVEENGTLSKVPTQPLLPQMKSNDAGKICVVIDLDETLVHSSFKPVNNADFIIPVEIDGTVHQVYVLKRPHVDEFLKRMGELFECVLFTASLSKYADPVSDLLDKWGAFRSRLFRESCVFHKGNYVKDLSRLGRDLNKVIIIDNSPASYVFHPDNAVPVASWFDDMSDTELLDLIPFFERLSKVDDIYEILKQQRTSS
;
A
#
# COMPACT_ATOMS: atom_id res chain seq x y z
N MET A 1 22.20 -7.75 -3.50
CA MET A 1 21.22 -7.48 -2.43
C MET A 1 20.93 -5.99 -2.51
N ASP A 2 20.20 -5.57 -3.54
CA ASP A 2 19.81 -4.18 -3.71
C ASP A 2 18.44 -3.98 -3.06
N ASN A 3 18.36 -2.96 -2.23
CA ASN A 3 17.19 -2.56 -1.47
C ASN A 3 16.19 -1.86 -2.41
N SER A 4 15.60 -2.60 -3.34
CA SER A 4 14.66 -2.09 -4.36
C SER A 4 13.22 -2.19 -3.86
N SER A 5 12.94 -1.62 -2.69
CA SER A 5 11.55 -1.38 -2.28
C SER A 5 10.94 -0.32 -3.20
N SER A 6 9.73 -0.55 -3.72
CA SER A 6 9.00 0.39 -4.59
C SER A 6 9.12 1.83 -4.08
N VAL A 7 9.65 2.72 -4.92
CA VAL A 7 10.00 4.11 -4.56
C VAL A 7 8.75 4.91 -4.13
N ILE A 8 7.55 4.45 -4.51
CA ILE A 8 6.28 5.14 -4.21
C ILE A 8 5.76 4.78 -2.81
N THR A 9 6.10 3.60 -2.29
CA THR A 9 5.81 3.22 -0.90
C THR A 9 6.56 4.08 0.12
N GLN A 10 7.66 4.72 -0.30
CA GLN A 10 8.57 5.47 0.57
C GLN A 10 8.25 6.95 0.75
N VAL A 11 7.35 7.54 -0.04
CA VAL A 11 6.95 8.96 0.11
C VAL A 11 6.26 9.12 1.47
N ARG A 12 6.92 9.72 2.47
CA ARG A 12 6.36 9.88 3.82
C ARG A 12 5.40 11.07 3.86
N ARG A 13 4.42 11.00 4.76
CA ARG A 13 3.43 12.07 4.99
C ARG A 13 4.03 13.31 5.66
N ASP A 14 5.18 13.17 6.30
CA ASP A 14 5.79 14.20 7.16
C ASP A 14 6.58 15.28 6.38
N ASP A 15 6.76 15.12 5.07
CA ASP A 15 7.49 16.10 4.24
C ASP A 15 6.60 17.30 3.82
N GLU A 16 5.29 17.29 4.13
CA GLU A 16 4.34 18.37 3.80
C GLU A 16 4.32 19.54 4.81
N GLU A 17 4.80 19.36 6.06
CA GLU A 17 4.57 20.36 7.12
C GLU A 17 5.74 21.32 7.41
N ASN A 18 6.89 21.21 6.73
CA ASN A 18 8.08 21.98 7.13
C ASN A 18 8.88 22.61 5.98
N ALA A 19 8.25 23.49 5.18
CA ALA A 19 8.99 24.40 4.30
C ALA A 19 8.24 25.71 3.97
N GLY A 20 7.51 26.26 4.95
CA GLY A 20 6.90 27.58 4.84
C GLY A 20 7.76 28.66 5.48
N SER A 21 8.87 29.07 4.85
CA SER A 21 9.44 30.44 4.95
C SER A 21 10.83 30.53 4.31
N ARG A 22 10.93 31.26 3.19
CA ARG A 22 11.88 32.37 3.00
C ARG A 22 11.73 33.00 1.61
N GLU A 23 11.79 34.33 1.64
CA GLU A 23 11.51 35.29 0.58
C GLU A 23 12.58 35.36 -0.53
N GLU A 24 12.18 36.02 -1.60
CA GLU A 24 12.86 36.36 -2.84
C GLU A 24 14.18 37.15 -2.68
N GLY A 25 15.08 36.96 -3.64
CA GLY A 25 16.24 37.84 -3.86
C GLY A 25 17.00 37.46 -5.13
N SER A 26 16.99 38.36 -6.11
CA SER A 26 17.58 38.23 -7.45
C SER A 26 19.07 38.57 -7.53
N SER A 27 19.70 38.11 -8.64
CA SER A 27 20.83 38.72 -9.40
C SER A 27 22.24 38.09 -9.31
N GLU A 28 22.61 37.47 -10.44
CA GLU A 28 23.85 37.59 -11.25
C GLU A 28 25.28 37.23 -10.75
N VAL A 29 25.90 36.29 -11.50
CA VAL A 29 27.23 36.33 -12.18
C VAL A 29 28.54 35.99 -11.43
N SER A 30 29.04 34.77 -11.72
CA SER A 30 30.41 34.40 -12.18
C SER A 30 31.59 34.01 -11.26
N VAL A 31 32.38 33.08 -11.85
CA VAL A 31 33.82 32.74 -11.71
C VAL A 31 34.28 31.82 -10.56
N SER A 32 35.02 30.80 -11.00
CA SER A 32 35.70 29.71 -10.30
C SER A 32 36.77 30.12 -9.28
N LYS A 33 36.98 29.28 -8.24
CA LYS A 33 38.30 28.72 -7.87
C LYS A 33 38.19 27.66 -6.75
N LYS A 34 39.04 26.65 -6.88
CA LYS A 34 39.19 25.47 -6.01
C LYS A 34 40.13 25.81 -4.85
N HIS A 35 39.82 25.42 -3.62
CA HIS A 35 40.84 25.17 -2.60
C HIS A 35 40.41 24.07 -1.60
N ARG A 36 41.42 23.43 -1.05
CA ARG A 36 41.44 22.12 -0.38
C ARG A 36 41.68 22.34 1.13
N SER A 37 41.00 21.60 2.00
CA SER A 37 41.56 20.86 3.17
C SER A 37 40.70 20.85 4.47
N ARG A 38 40.49 19.62 4.97
CA ARG A 38 40.71 19.07 6.33
C ARG A 38 39.88 19.53 7.55
N GLY A 39 39.15 18.53 8.10
CA GLY A 39 38.94 18.21 9.53
C GLY A 39 37.95 19.09 10.30
N LEU A 40 37.34 18.72 11.43
CA LEU A 40 37.37 17.57 12.34
C LEU A 40 36.39 17.91 13.52
N PHE A 41 35.74 16.90 14.15
CA PHE A 41 35.11 16.92 15.51
C PHE A 41 33.89 17.85 15.77
N HIS A 42 32.95 17.64 16.71
CA HIS A 42 32.51 16.60 17.66
C HIS A 42 31.19 17.12 18.30
N SER A 43 30.55 16.29 19.15
CA SER A 43 29.58 16.59 20.23
C SER A 43 28.12 16.33 19.84
N LEU A 44 27.40 15.32 20.32
CA LEU A 44 27.29 14.66 21.63
C LEU A 44 27.03 15.60 22.82
N PHE A 45 25.82 15.39 23.38
CA PHE A 45 25.23 15.78 24.66
C PHE A 45 24.84 17.23 24.94
N CYS A 46 23.56 17.44 25.28
CA CYS A 46 23.18 18.00 26.58
C CYS A 46 21.74 17.62 26.97
N CYS A 47 21.58 17.10 28.19
CA CYS A 47 20.30 16.87 28.85
C CYS A 47 19.90 18.07 29.72
N LEU A 48 18.57 18.27 29.82
CA LEU A 48 17.78 18.84 30.93
C LEU A 48 17.97 20.33 31.32
N CYS A 49 16.89 21.10 31.16
CA CYS A 49 16.22 21.78 32.27
C CYS A 49 14.82 22.33 31.87
N HIS A 50 13.85 22.06 32.73
CA HIS A 50 12.45 22.49 32.69
C HIS A 50 12.25 24.01 32.61
N LYS A 51 11.16 24.43 31.95
CA LYS A 51 10.22 25.41 32.53
C LYS A 51 8.84 25.30 31.86
N GLU A 52 7.83 25.09 32.69
CA GLU A 52 6.41 25.12 32.33
C GLU A 52 5.91 26.57 32.12
N THR A 53 4.99 26.75 31.18
CA THR A 53 4.00 27.84 31.16
C THR A 53 2.79 27.39 30.33
N GLU A 54 1.58 27.60 30.88
CA GLU A 54 0.26 27.13 30.40
C GLU A 54 -0.22 27.68 29.04
N PRO A 55 -1.20 27.02 28.38
CA PRO A 55 -1.74 27.43 27.07
C PRO A 55 -3.05 28.25 27.16
N PRO A 56 -3.38 29.10 26.17
CA PRO A 56 -4.73 29.63 26.01
C PRO A 56 -5.66 28.69 25.22
N SER A 57 -6.94 28.85 25.54
CA SER A 57 -8.15 28.05 25.26
C SER A 57 -8.51 27.64 23.82
N ALA A 58 -8.98 26.39 23.70
CA ALA A 58 -10.15 25.82 22.97
C ALA A 58 -10.51 26.36 21.55
N LYS A 59 -10.78 25.51 20.54
CA LYS A 59 -11.93 24.59 20.45
C LYS A 59 -11.76 23.55 19.32
N HIS A 60 -11.82 22.26 19.66
CA HIS A 60 -12.78 21.29 19.10
C HIS A 60 -12.63 19.98 19.90
N ASN A 61 -13.47 19.86 20.93
CA ASN A 61 -13.51 18.71 21.83
C ASN A 61 -14.28 17.55 21.17
N ALA A 62 -13.65 16.38 21.10
CA ALA A 62 -14.35 15.11 21.25
C ALA A 62 -13.91 14.53 22.62
N PRO A 63 -14.84 14.05 23.47
CA PRO A 63 -14.53 13.72 24.84
C PRO A 63 -13.76 12.39 24.94
N LEU A 64 -12.64 12.42 25.68
CA LEU A 64 -12.04 11.23 26.26
C LEU A 64 -12.96 10.74 27.39
N LEU A 65 -13.69 9.66 27.14
CA LEU A 65 -14.35 8.90 28.20
C LEU A 65 -13.35 7.87 28.72
N VAL A 66 -12.80 8.14 29.90
CA VAL A 66 -12.20 7.12 30.76
C VAL A 66 -13.31 6.66 31.68
N GLU A 67 -13.82 5.43 31.47
CA GLU A 67 -14.60 4.75 32.50
C GLU A 67 -13.78 3.59 33.08
N GLU A 68 -13.47 3.75 34.36
CA GLU A 68 -12.94 2.74 35.25
C GLU A 68 -14.03 1.69 35.49
N ASN A 69 -14.10 0.67 34.62
CA ASN A 69 -14.56 -0.70 34.91
C ASN A 69 -14.61 -1.52 33.60
N GLY A 70 -13.57 -2.34 33.36
CA GLY A 70 -13.67 -3.71 32.83
C GLY A 70 -14.34 -4.04 31.48
N THR A 71 -14.92 -3.11 30.72
CA THR A 71 -15.54 -3.40 29.43
C THR A 71 -15.03 -2.44 28.35
N LEU A 72 -14.21 -2.98 27.43
CA LEU A 72 -13.84 -2.31 26.18
C LEU A 72 -15.11 -1.99 25.38
N SER A 73 -15.59 -0.75 25.50
CA SER A 73 -16.62 -0.25 24.60
C SER A 73 -16.00 -0.08 23.21
N LYS A 74 -16.10 -1.12 22.38
CA LYS A 74 -15.75 -1.05 20.96
C LYS A 74 -16.72 -0.07 20.32
N VAL A 75 -16.34 1.20 20.21
CA VAL A 75 -16.96 2.09 19.24
C VAL A 75 -16.86 1.38 17.89
N PRO A 76 -17.97 1.03 17.22
CA PRO A 76 -17.89 0.30 15.96
C PRO A 76 -17.21 1.20 14.93
N THR A 77 -15.95 0.94 14.63
CA THR A 77 -15.28 1.58 13.50
C THR A 77 -16.00 1.17 12.23
N GLN A 78 -16.40 2.15 11.42
CA GLN A 78 -17.05 1.90 10.14
C GLN A 78 -16.17 0.96 9.29
N PRO A 79 -16.75 -0.09 8.67
CA PRO A 79 -16.00 -0.96 7.77
C PRO A 79 -15.38 -0.19 6.60
N LEU A 80 -14.21 -0.66 6.13
CA LEU A 80 -13.49 -0.09 4.99
C LEU A 80 -14.25 -0.27 3.67
N LEU A 81 -14.99 -1.37 3.53
CA LEU A 81 -15.81 -1.63 2.35
C LEU A 81 -17.28 -1.27 2.61
N PRO A 82 -17.99 -0.79 1.58
CA PRO A 82 -19.43 -0.65 1.66
C PRO A 82 -20.10 -2.03 1.77
N GLN A 83 -21.43 -2.01 1.94
CA GLN A 83 -22.24 -3.21 1.82
C GLN A 83 -22.01 -3.88 0.45
N MET A 84 -21.90 -5.20 0.48
CA MET A 84 -21.68 -6.02 -0.70
C MET A 84 -22.84 -5.84 -1.69
N LYS A 85 -22.51 -5.71 -2.97
CA LYS A 85 -23.50 -5.61 -4.05
C LYS A 85 -24.14 -6.98 -4.30
N SER A 86 -25.39 -7.00 -4.76
CA SER A 86 -26.14 -8.25 -4.98
C SER A 86 -25.50 -9.19 -6.00
N ASN A 87 -24.78 -8.66 -6.99
CA ASN A 87 -24.05 -9.44 -8.00
C ASN A 87 -22.79 -10.14 -7.46
N ASP A 88 -22.31 -9.74 -6.28
CA ASP A 88 -21.16 -10.34 -5.61
C ASP A 88 -21.59 -11.16 -4.36
N ALA A 89 -22.89 -11.25 -4.09
CA ALA A 89 -23.43 -12.02 -2.98
C ALA A 89 -22.98 -13.49 -3.03
N GLY A 90 -22.41 -13.97 -1.92
CA GLY A 90 -21.89 -15.33 -1.79
C GLY A 90 -20.49 -15.56 -2.34
N LYS A 91 -19.91 -14.59 -3.07
CA LYS A 91 -18.52 -14.67 -3.52
C LYS A 91 -17.56 -14.46 -2.36
N ILE A 92 -16.37 -15.04 -2.51
CA ILE A 92 -15.22 -14.74 -1.65
C ILE A 92 -14.68 -13.35 -2.01
N CYS A 93 -14.31 -12.57 -1.00
CA CYS A 93 -13.61 -11.30 -1.16
C CYS A 93 -12.12 -11.57 -1.32
N VAL A 94 -11.52 -11.08 -2.39
CA VAL A 94 -10.07 -11.21 -2.63
C VAL A 94 -9.45 -9.82 -2.65
N VAL A 95 -8.60 -9.58 -1.66
CA VAL A 95 -7.73 -8.42 -1.56
C VAL A 95 -6.49 -8.68 -2.41
N ILE A 96 -6.19 -7.78 -3.35
CA ILE A 96 -5.07 -7.93 -4.28
C ILE A 96 -4.19 -6.69 -4.14
N ASP A 97 -2.90 -6.91 -3.88
CA ASP A 97 -1.90 -5.85 -3.86
C ASP A 97 -1.54 -5.36 -5.28
N LEU A 98 -0.88 -4.20 -5.38
CA LEU A 98 -0.51 -3.59 -6.66
C LEU A 98 0.97 -3.77 -6.99
N ASP A 99 1.84 -3.14 -6.20
CA ASP A 99 3.26 -2.96 -6.50
C ASP A 99 4.04 -4.25 -6.18
N GLU A 100 4.90 -4.68 -7.08
CA GLU A 100 5.60 -5.98 -7.06
C GLU A 100 4.67 -7.22 -7.04
N THR A 101 3.35 -7.03 -7.12
CA THR A 101 2.34 -8.10 -7.24
C THR A 101 1.75 -8.16 -8.66
N LEU A 102 1.18 -7.05 -9.15
CA LEU A 102 0.57 -6.94 -10.49
C LEU A 102 1.41 -6.11 -11.46
N VAL A 103 2.18 -5.17 -10.94
CA VAL A 103 3.01 -4.23 -11.70
C VAL A 103 4.30 -3.94 -10.95
N HIS A 104 5.28 -3.38 -11.64
CA HIS A 104 6.46 -2.78 -11.03
C HIS A 104 6.65 -1.36 -11.55
N SER A 105 7.00 -0.43 -10.66
CA SER A 105 7.07 1.00 -10.99
C SER A 105 8.39 1.63 -10.60
N SER A 106 8.89 2.53 -11.45
CA SER A 106 10.17 3.21 -11.26
C SER A 106 10.09 4.67 -11.68
N PHE A 107 10.78 5.55 -10.96
CA PHE A 107 11.01 6.94 -11.40
C PHE A 107 12.15 7.05 -12.43
N LYS A 108 12.95 5.98 -12.60
CA LYS A 108 13.98 5.95 -13.65
C LYS A 108 13.31 5.55 -14.97
N PRO A 109 13.64 6.21 -16.10
CA PRO A 109 13.12 5.81 -17.40
C PRO A 109 13.39 4.35 -17.73
N VAL A 110 12.36 3.67 -18.23
CA VAL A 110 12.42 2.28 -18.72
C VAL A 110 11.98 2.27 -20.19
N ASN A 111 12.78 1.64 -21.06
CA ASN A 111 12.64 1.73 -22.53
C ASN A 111 11.34 1.08 -23.08
N ASN A 112 10.66 0.27 -22.27
CA ASN A 112 9.50 -0.53 -22.65
C ASN A 112 8.41 -0.52 -21.55
N ALA A 113 8.25 0.61 -20.86
CA ALA A 113 7.16 0.78 -19.89
C ALA A 113 5.80 0.60 -20.59
N ASP A 114 4.90 -0.15 -19.96
CA ASP A 114 3.51 -0.30 -20.41
C ASP A 114 2.73 1.00 -20.21
N PHE A 115 2.97 1.67 -19.07
CA PHE A 115 2.36 2.96 -18.73
C PHE A 115 3.42 3.97 -18.29
N ILE A 116 3.15 5.25 -18.54
CA ILE A 116 3.91 6.37 -17.99
C ILE A 116 2.91 7.30 -17.31
N ILE A 117 2.98 7.37 -15.98
CA ILE A 117 2.03 8.11 -15.14
C ILE A 117 2.71 9.38 -14.61
N PRO A 118 2.19 10.58 -14.92
CA PRO A 118 2.65 11.80 -14.27
C PRO A 118 2.09 11.84 -12.83
N VAL A 119 2.98 11.94 -11.85
CA VAL A 119 2.62 12.04 -10.43
C VAL A 119 3.20 13.33 -9.86
N GLU A 120 2.35 14.17 -9.27
CA GLU A 120 2.80 15.36 -8.57
C GLU A 120 3.30 15.02 -7.16
N ILE A 121 4.53 15.43 -6.86
CA ILE A 121 5.18 15.30 -5.56
C ILE A 121 5.80 16.67 -5.26
N ASP A 122 5.38 17.28 -4.16
CA ASP A 122 5.88 18.60 -3.71
C ASP A 122 5.82 19.68 -4.79
N GLY A 123 4.70 19.75 -5.52
CA GLY A 123 4.48 20.71 -6.61
C GLY A 123 5.28 20.42 -7.89
N THR A 124 6.05 19.33 -7.94
CA THR A 124 6.82 18.91 -9.11
C THR A 124 6.21 17.66 -9.72
N VAL A 125 6.00 17.66 -11.04
CA VAL A 125 5.51 16.47 -11.75
C VAL A 125 6.68 15.54 -12.07
N HIS A 126 6.60 14.32 -11.56
CA HIS A 126 7.54 13.25 -11.85
C HIS A 126 6.88 12.19 -12.73
N GLN A 127 7.62 11.66 -13.71
CA GLN A 127 7.15 10.55 -14.54
C GLN A 127 7.46 9.23 -13.85
N VAL A 128 6.42 8.43 -13.64
CA VAL A 128 6.51 7.06 -13.14
C VAL A 128 6.33 6.09 -14.30
N TYR A 129 7.32 5.24 -14.52
CA TYR A 129 7.35 4.21 -15.55
C TYR A 129 6.89 2.90 -14.95
N VAL A 130 5.80 2.33 -15.49
CA VAL A 130 5.14 1.15 -14.96
C VAL A 130 5.29 0.00 -15.95
N LEU A 131 5.75 -1.15 -15.47
CA LEU A 131 5.75 -2.42 -16.18
C LEU A 131 4.63 -3.31 -15.64
N LYS A 132 3.94 -4.00 -16.54
CA LYS A 132 2.92 -4.99 -16.19
C LYS A 132 3.57 -6.34 -15.97
N ARG A 133 3.21 -7.01 -14.87
CA ARG A 133 3.57 -8.41 -14.67
C ARG A 133 2.96 -9.27 -15.79
N PRO A 134 3.70 -10.23 -16.37
CA PRO A 134 3.14 -11.15 -17.35
C PRO A 134 1.81 -11.76 -16.86
N HIS A 135 0.88 -11.98 -17.80
CA HIS A 135 -0.44 -12.58 -17.55
C HIS A 135 -1.40 -11.78 -16.64
N VAL A 136 -1.05 -10.58 -16.19
CA VAL A 136 -1.92 -9.75 -15.31
C VAL A 136 -3.30 -9.48 -15.91
N ASP A 137 -3.39 -9.28 -17.22
CA ASP A 137 -4.65 -9.04 -17.94
C ASP A 137 -5.59 -10.26 -17.85
N GLU A 138 -5.05 -11.45 -18.10
CA GLU A 138 -5.80 -12.71 -18.02
C GLU A 138 -6.21 -13.01 -16.56
N PHE A 139 -5.28 -12.80 -15.63
CA PHE A 139 -5.51 -12.95 -14.21
C PHE A 139 -6.65 -12.05 -13.70
N LEU A 140 -6.57 -10.73 -13.93
CA LEU A 140 -7.59 -9.80 -13.43
C LEU A 140 -8.97 -10.05 -14.05
N LYS A 141 -9.02 -10.36 -15.35
CA LYS A 141 -10.27 -10.75 -16.00
C LYS A 141 -10.89 -11.95 -15.27
N ARG A 142 -10.10 -13.00 -15.04
CA ARG A 142 -10.61 -14.23 -14.44
C ARG A 142 -11.00 -14.04 -12.97
N MET A 143 -10.19 -13.30 -12.21
CA MET A 143 -10.47 -13.00 -10.81
C MET A 143 -11.76 -12.17 -10.65
N GLY A 144 -11.98 -11.17 -11.51
CA GLY A 144 -13.16 -10.31 -11.48
C GLY A 144 -14.49 -11.02 -11.80
N GLU A 145 -14.43 -12.14 -12.51
CA GLU A 145 -15.59 -13.03 -12.74
C GLU A 145 -15.93 -13.83 -11.48
N LEU A 146 -14.91 -14.36 -10.80
CA LEU A 146 -15.03 -15.34 -9.72
C LEU A 146 -15.28 -14.71 -8.34
N PHE A 147 -14.72 -13.53 -8.09
CA PHE A 147 -14.61 -12.97 -6.74
C PHE A 147 -15.18 -11.55 -6.63
N GLU A 148 -15.35 -11.09 -5.39
CA GLU A 148 -15.39 -9.67 -5.06
C GLU A 148 -13.93 -9.19 -4.93
N CYS A 149 -13.33 -8.69 -6.01
CA CYS A 149 -11.94 -8.21 -5.95
C CYS A 149 -11.86 -6.81 -5.36
N VAL A 150 -10.89 -6.61 -4.46
CA VAL A 150 -10.55 -5.32 -3.85
C VAL A 150 -9.09 -5.03 -4.10
N LEU A 151 -8.79 -3.92 -4.78
CA LEU A 151 -7.42 -3.42 -4.82
C LEU A 151 -7.10 -2.86 -3.43
N PHE A 152 -6.04 -3.34 -2.79
CA PHE A 152 -5.57 -2.76 -1.53
C PHE A 152 -4.06 -2.61 -1.61
N THR A 153 -3.56 -1.38 -1.71
CA THR A 153 -2.14 -1.08 -1.83
C THR A 153 -1.67 -0.17 -0.70
N ALA A 154 -0.39 -0.29 -0.32
CA ALA A 154 0.28 0.67 0.56
C ALA A 154 0.75 1.94 -0.18
N SER A 155 0.47 2.07 -1.47
CA SER A 155 0.75 3.26 -2.28
C SER A 155 -0.35 4.33 -2.15
N LEU A 156 -0.02 5.57 -2.51
CA LEU A 156 -0.95 6.70 -2.52
C LEU A 156 -1.88 6.62 -3.74
N SER A 157 -3.12 7.08 -3.58
CA SER A 157 -4.13 7.10 -4.66
C SER A 157 -3.67 7.87 -5.89
N LYS A 158 -2.96 8.99 -5.72
CA LYS A 158 -2.43 9.82 -6.83
C LYS A 158 -1.60 9.05 -7.87
N TYR A 159 -1.05 7.91 -7.48
CA TYR A 159 -0.37 6.98 -8.38
C TYR A 159 -1.24 5.74 -8.67
N ALA A 160 -1.78 5.11 -7.63
CA ALA A 160 -2.44 3.82 -7.76
C ALA A 160 -3.77 3.88 -8.52
N ASP A 161 -4.51 4.99 -8.44
CA ASP A 161 -5.76 5.17 -9.21
C ASP A 161 -5.49 5.19 -10.72
N PRO A 162 -4.62 6.07 -11.25
CA PRO A 162 -4.28 6.06 -12.67
C PRO A 162 -3.76 4.70 -13.18
N VAL A 163 -2.92 4.02 -12.39
CA VAL A 163 -2.45 2.68 -12.76
C VAL A 163 -3.61 1.68 -12.81
N SER A 164 -4.46 1.67 -11.79
CA SER A 164 -5.61 0.77 -11.74
C SER A 164 -6.61 1.04 -12.87
N ASP A 165 -6.81 2.28 -13.28
CA ASP A 165 -7.70 2.65 -14.38
C ASP A 165 -7.22 2.10 -15.73
N LEU A 166 -5.91 2.08 -15.95
CA LEU A 166 -5.30 1.53 -17.17
C LEU A 166 -5.21 0.00 -17.14
N LEU A 167 -5.03 -0.57 -15.95
CA LEU A 167 -4.85 -2.01 -15.75
C LEU A 167 -6.18 -2.78 -15.80
N ASP A 168 -7.22 -2.29 -15.10
CA ASP A 168 -8.49 -2.98 -14.92
C ASP A 168 -9.50 -2.69 -16.05
N LYS A 169 -9.33 -3.40 -17.17
CA LYS A 169 -10.19 -3.27 -18.36
C LYS A 169 -11.58 -3.91 -18.20
N TRP A 170 -11.79 -4.70 -17.15
CA TRP A 170 -13.02 -5.50 -16.96
C TRP A 170 -13.85 -5.05 -15.76
N GLY A 171 -13.39 -4.03 -15.02
CA GLY A 171 -14.02 -3.61 -13.77
C GLY A 171 -13.96 -4.70 -12.71
N ALA A 172 -12.87 -5.49 -12.68
CA ALA A 172 -12.62 -6.53 -11.70
C ALA A 172 -12.65 -5.96 -10.27
N PHE A 173 -12.01 -4.81 -10.04
CA PHE A 173 -11.95 -4.20 -8.72
C PHE A 173 -13.26 -3.51 -8.35
N ARG A 174 -13.93 -4.02 -7.32
CA ARG A 174 -15.19 -3.47 -6.78
C ARG A 174 -14.96 -2.28 -5.85
N SER A 175 -13.77 -2.19 -5.27
CA SER A 175 -13.32 -1.12 -4.38
C SER A 175 -11.80 -1.01 -4.45
N ARG A 176 -11.28 0.19 -4.16
CA ARG A 176 -9.85 0.49 -4.09
C ARG A 176 -9.55 1.08 -2.71
N LEU A 177 -8.56 0.51 -2.04
CA LEU A 177 -8.07 0.93 -0.74
C LEU A 177 -6.59 1.27 -0.89
N PHE A 178 -6.20 2.43 -0.35
CA PHE A 178 -4.85 2.96 -0.48
C PHE A 178 -4.16 3.01 0.88
N ARG A 179 -3.00 3.65 0.92
CA ARG A 179 -2.17 3.80 2.13
C ARG A 179 -2.95 4.23 3.37
N GLU A 180 -3.90 5.14 3.24
CA GLU A 180 -4.67 5.69 4.36
C GLU A 180 -5.57 4.64 5.02
N SER A 181 -5.91 3.58 4.29
CA SER A 181 -6.69 2.45 4.80
C SER A 181 -5.82 1.43 5.56
N CYS A 182 -4.50 1.43 5.35
CA CYS A 182 -3.57 0.57 6.08
C CYS A 182 -3.46 0.96 7.56
N VAL A 183 -3.09 0.00 8.39
CA VAL A 183 -2.66 0.23 9.77
C VAL A 183 -1.14 0.32 9.79
N PHE A 184 -0.59 1.44 10.26
CA PHE A 184 0.86 1.56 10.44
C PHE A 184 1.28 0.83 11.73
N HIS A 185 1.88 -0.35 11.59
CA HIS A 185 2.24 -1.23 12.70
C HIS A 185 3.72 -1.62 12.62
N LYS A 186 4.50 -1.26 13.65
CA LYS A 186 5.93 -1.60 13.75
C LYS A 186 6.74 -1.22 12.50
N GLY A 187 6.47 -0.04 11.93
CA GLY A 187 7.16 0.45 10.75
C GLY A 187 6.66 -0.09 9.41
N ASN A 188 5.61 -0.92 9.40
CA ASN A 188 5.03 -1.50 8.19
C ASN A 188 3.59 -1.04 7.99
N TYR A 189 3.17 -0.93 6.73
CA TYR A 189 1.76 -0.75 6.39
C TYR A 189 1.07 -2.12 6.34
N VAL A 190 0.20 -2.38 7.31
CA VAL A 190 -0.52 -3.65 7.44
C VAL A 190 -1.95 -3.51 6.94
N LYS A 191 -2.39 -4.46 6.13
CA LYS A 191 -3.74 -4.57 5.58
C LYS A 191 -4.59 -5.43 6.51
N ASP A 192 -5.17 -4.79 7.53
CA ASP A 192 -6.00 -5.47 8.51
C ASP A 192 -7.36 -5.88 7.90
N LEU A 193 -7.46 -7.16 7.52
CA LEU A 193 -8.62 -7.75 6.86
C LEU A 193 -9.88 -7.71 7.74
N SER A 194 -9.74 -7.66 9.07
CA SER A 194 -10.88 -7.57 9.99
C SER A 194 -11.65 -6.25 9.84
N ARG A 195 -11.03 -5.22 9.25
CA ARG A 195 -11.64 -3.91 9.00
C ARG A 195 -12.46 -3.86 7.71
N LEU A 196 -12.42 -4.90 6.86
CA LEU A 196 -13.13 -4.90 5.57
C LEU A 196 -14.66 -4.99 5.72
N GLY A 197 -15.18 -5.52 6.84
CA GLY A 197 -16.60 -5.82 6.97
C GLY A 197 -17.02 -6.99 6.08
N ARG A 198 -16.17 -8.02 6.03
CA ARG A 198 -16.39 -9.30 5.36
C ARG A 198 -16.09 -10.42 6.35
N ASP A 199 -16.72 -11.58 6.16
CA ASP A 199 -16.42 -12.77 6.94
C ASP A 199 -15.01 -13.27 6.59
N LEU A 200 -14.12 -13.41 7.58
CA LEU A 200 -12.74 -13.84 7.36
C LEU A 200 -12.65 -15.26 6.77
N ASN A 201 -13.65 -16.11 6.98
CA ASN A 201 -13.72 -17.43 6.32
C ASN A 201 -13.92 -17.33 4.80
N LYS A 202 -14.25 -16.12 4.30
CA LYS A 202 -14.46 -15.79 2.87
C LYS A 202 -13.64 -14.56 2.44
N VAL A 203 -12.49 -14.32 3.06
CA VAL A 203 -11.56 -13.24 2.67
C VAL A 203 -10.17 -13.81 2.42
N ILE A 204 -9.58 -13.47 1.28
CA ILE A 204 -8.19 -13.81 0.95
C ILE A 204 -7.41 -12.54 0.65
N ILE A 205 -6.10 -12.58 0.90
CA ILE A 205 -5.15 -11.57 0.47
C ILE A 205 -4.06 -12.17 -0.41
N ILE A 206 -3.77 -11.51 -1.53
CA ILE A 206 -2.65 -11.78 -2.44
C ILE A 206 -1.70 -10.59 -2.33
N ASP A 207 -0.49 -10.84 -1.84
CA ASP A 207 0.48 -9.80 -1.55
C ASP A 207 1.87 -10.42 -1.52
N ASN A 208 2.85 -9.72 -2.07
CA ASN A 208 4.24 -10.18 -2.12
C ASN A 208 4.98 -9.98 -0.79
N SER A 209 4.43 -9.19 0.14
CA SER A 209 5.06 -8.83 1.41
C SER A 209 4.35 -9.48 2.61
N PRO A 210 5.00 -10.42 3.32
CA PRO A 210 4.46 -11.02 4.54
C PRO A 210 4.10 -10.03 5.65
N ALA A 211 4.74 -8.86 5.67
CA ALA A 211 4.42 -7.82 6.63
C ALA A 211 3.01 -7.23 6.40
N SER A 212 2.54 -7.20 5.15
CA SER A 212 1.24 -6.63 4.77
C SER A 212 0.07 -7.39 5.40
N TYR A 213 0.20 -8.70 5.59
CA TYR A 213 -0.86 -9.56 6.14
C TYR A 213 -0.46 -10.20 7.48
N VAL A 214 0.44 -9.56 8.24
CA VAL A 214 0.95 -10.10 9.50
C VAL A 214 -0.14 -10.41 10.55
N PHE A 215 -1.30 -9.75 10.47
CA PHE A 215 -2.45 -10.04 11.34
C PHE A 215 -3.31 -11.21 10.87
N HIS A 216 -3.23 -11.58 9.60
CA HIS A 216 -4.08 -12.59 8.96
C HIS A 216 -3.26 -13.53 8.06
N PRO A 217 -2.17 -14.16 8.56
CA PRO A 217 -1.31 -15.01 7.73
C PRO A 217 -2.08 -16.23 7.18
N ASP A 218 -3.12 -16.67 7.88
CA ASP A 218 -3.92 -17.81 7.47
C ASP A 218 -4.85 -17.51 6.28
N ASN A 219 -5.08 -16.24 5.96
CA ASN A 219 -5.88 -15.77 4.82
C ASN A 219 -5.03 -15.45 3.58
N ALA A 220 -3.71 -15.58 3.68
CA ALA A 220 -2.80 -15.14 2.62
C ALA A 220 -2.51 -16.24 1.59
N VAL A 221 -2.48 -15.84 0.33
CA VAL A 221 -1.83 -16.53 -0.78
C VAL A 221 -0.57 -15.73 -1.11
N PRO A 222 0.60 -16.13 -0.59
CA PRO A 222 1.85 -15.41 -0.85
C PRO A 222 2.23 -15.52 -2.33
N VAL A 223 2.82 -14.46 -2.87
CA VAL A 223 3.37 -14.43 -4.22
C VAL A 223 4.80 -13.90 -4.21
N ALA A 224 5.61 -14.28 -5.19
CA ALA A 224 6.91 -13.70 -5.38
C ALA A 224 6.79 -12.23 -5.79
N SER A 225 7.75 -11.43 -5.30
CA SER A 225 7.90 -10.04 -5.76
C SER A 225 8.38 -10.04 -7.21
N TRP A 226 7.71 -9.27 -8.06
CA TRP A 226 8.04 -9.17 -9.47
C TRP A 226 8.57 -7.77 -9.82
N PHE A 227 9.55 -7.71 -10.71
CA PHE A 227 10.22 -6.46 -11.10
C PHE A 227 10.25 -6.28 -12.63
N ASP A 228 10.90 -7.20 -13.35
CA ASP A 228 11.11 -7.08 -14.80
C ASP A 228 11.27 -8.43 -15.53
N ASP A 229 11.10 -9.56 -14.84
CA ASP A 229 11.21 -10.88 -15.46
C ASP A 229 9.99 -11.18 -16.34
N MET A 230 10.16 -11.05 -17.65
CA MET A 230 9.10 -11.31 -18.63
C MET A 230 8.82 -12.80 -18.85
N SER A 231 9.59 -13.71 -18.24
CA SER A 231 9.34 -15.15 -18.22
C SER A 231 8.52 -15.62 -17.01
N ASP A 232 8.18 -14.70 -16.09
CA ASP A 232 7.31 -14.97 -14.95
C ASP A 232 5.94 -15.53 -15.38
N THR A 233 5.50 -16.59 -14.72
CA THR A 233 4.18 -17.22 -14.95
C THR A 233 3.32 -17.26 -13.70
N GLU A 234 3.74 -16.66 -12.59
CA GLU A 234 3.11 -16.91 -11.28
C GLU A 234 1.62 -16.54 -11.28
N LEU A 235 1.24 -15.40 -11.88
CA LEU A 235 -0.17 -15.01 -11.98
C LEU A 235 -0.99 -16.00 -12.82
N LEU A 236 -0.42 -16.54 -13.90
CA LEU A 236 -1.08 -17.55 -14.74
C LEU A 236 -1.26 -18.86 -13.96
N ASP A 237 -0.22 -19.30 -13.28
CA ASP A 237 -0.17 -20.56 -12.54
C ASP A 237 -1.10 -20.55 -11.32
N LEU A 238 -1.42 -19.37 -10.78
CA LEU A 238 -2.37 -19.20 -9.69
C LEU A 238 -3.85 -19.29 -10.12
N ILE A 239 -4.18 -19.09 -11.41
CA ILE A 239 -5.58 -19.11 -11.87
C ILE A 239 -6.27 -20.44 -11.53
N PRO A 240 -5.72 -21.63 -11.86
CA PRO A 240 -6.37 -22.90 -11.52
C PRO A 240 -6.57 -23.09 -10.02
N PHE A 241 -5.69 -22.52 -9.19
CA PHE A 241 -5.84 -22.56 -7.74
C PHE A 241 -7.04 -21.71 -7.29
N PHE A 242 -7.13 -20.47 -7.77
CA PHE A 242 -8.26 -19.58 -7.46
C PHE A 242 -9.59 -20.11 -7.99
N GLU A 243 -9.62 -20.78 -9.14
CA GLU A 243 -10.83 -21.43 -9.64
C GLU A 243 -11.35 -22.53 -8.70
N ARG A 244 -10.47 -23.31 -8.08
CA ARG A 244 -10.87 -24.30 -7.07
C ARG A 244 -11.38 -23.61 -5.82
N LEU A 245 -10.68 -22.57 -5.39
CA LEU A 245 -11.00 -21.82 -4.18
C LEU A 245 -12.35 -21.09 -4.29
N SER A 246 -12.72 -20.59 -5.47
CA SER A 246 -14.01 -19.91 -5.70
C SER A 246 -15.25 -20.75 -5.40
N LYS A 247 -15.09 -22.07 -5.21
CA LYS A 247 -16.17 -23.04 -5.03
C LYS A 247 -16.33 -23.51 -3.59
N VAL A 248 -15.51 -23.04 -2.66
CA VAL A 248 -15.57 -23.44 -1.25
C VAL A 248 -16.26 -22.40 -0.38
N ASP A 249 -16.88 -22.85 0.70
CA ASP A 249 -17.51 -21.96 1.69
C ASP A 249 -16.54 -21.51 2.80
N ASP A 250 -15.50 -22.30 3.06
CA ASP A 250 -14.42 -22.00 4.00
C ASP A 250 -13.08 -22.13 3.28
N ILE A 251 -12.35 -21.02 3.19
CA ILE A 251 -11.05 -20.94 2.51
C ILE A 251 -9.94 -21.71 3.23
N TYR A 252 -10.04 -21.92 4.55
CA TYR A 252 -8.91 -22.36 5.36
C TYR A 252 -8.51 -23.81 5.06
N GLU A 253 -9.46 -24.67 4.68
CA GLU A 253 -9.16 -26.06 4.27
C GLU A 253 -8.25 -26.09 3.05
N ILE A 254 -8.57 -25.28 2.03
CA ILE A 254 -7.84 -25.22 0.76
C ILE A 254 -6.48 -24.52 0.94
N LEU A 255 -6.45 -23.40 1.67
CA LEU A 255 -5.19 -22.67 1.93
C LEU A 255 -4.20 -23.52 2.74
N LYS A 256 -4.69 -24.33 3.68
CA LYS A 256 -3.85 -25.26 4.45
C LYS A 256 -3.26 -26.36 3.55
N GLN A 257 -4.04 -26.92 2.63
CA GLN A 257 -3.56 -27.93 1.67
C GLN A 257 -2.47 -27.37 0.74
N GLN A 258 -2.64 -26.13 0.27
CA GLN A 258 -1.65 -25.46 -0.57
C GLN A 258 -0.31 -25.34 0.14
N ARG A 259 -0.29 -24.89 1.40
CA ARG A 259 0.94 -24.76 2.20
C ARG A 259 1.68 -26.08 2.44
N THR A 260 0.97 -27.21 2.39
CA THR A 260 1.59 -28.54 2.54
C THR A 260 2.10 -29.13 1.23
N SER A 261 1.70 -28.54 0.10
CA SER A 261 2.03 -29.02 -1.25
C SER A 261 3.10 -28.18 -1.95
N SER A 262 3.39 -26.98 -1.41
CA SER A 262 4.49 -26.08 -1.81
C SER A 262 5.73 -26.38 -0.99
#